data_AF-A0A3L9G1H0-F1
#
_entry.id   AF-A0A3L9G1H0-F1
#
_cell.length_a   1.000
_cell.length_b   1.000
_cell.length_c   1.000
_cell.angle_alpha   90.00
_cell.angle_beta   90.00
_cell.angle_gamma   90.00
#
_symmetry.space_group_name_H-M   'P 1'
#
loop_
_entity.id
_entity.type
_entity.pdbx_description
1 polymer ?
#
loop_
_entity_poly.entity_id
_entity_poly.type
_entity_poly.pdbx_seq_one_letter_code
_entity_poly.pdbx_strand_id
1 'polypeptide(L)'
;GSSLINGMCYIRGNALDLDNWAQEPGLENWSYLDCLPYYRKAETRDVGENDYHGGDGPVSVTTSKPGVNPLFEAMIEAGVQAGYPRTDDLNGYQQEGFGPMDRTVTPQGRRASTARGYLDQAKSRPNLTIRTHAMTDHIIFDGKRAVGVEWLEGDSTIPTRATANKEVLLCAGAIASPQI
;
A
#
# COMPACT_ATOMS: atom_id res chain seq x y z
N GLY A 1 -10.04 4.98 -0.39
CA GLY A 1 -9.77 3.85 0.52
C GLY A 1 -8.98 4.31 1.74
N SER A 2 -8.53 3.37 2.57
CA SER A 2 -7.98 3.64 3.91
C SER A 2 -6.68 4.45 3.94
N SER A 3 -5.96 4.57 2.82
CA SER A 3 -4.76 5.44 2.73
C SER A 3 -5.06 6.93 2.99
N LEU A 4 -6.33 7.34 2.91
CA LEU A 4 -6.78 8.70 3.27
C LEU A 4 -6.91 8.93 4.78
N ILE A 5 -7.01 7.86 5.59
CA ILE A 5 -7.31 7.94 7.03
C ILE A 5 -6.31 7.20 7.92
N ASN A 6 -5.41 6.38 7.36
CA ASN A 6 -4.41 5.64 8.14
C ASN A 6 -3.42 6.56 8.88
N GLY A 7 -2.63 5.99 9.80
CA GLY A 7 -1.58 6.71 10.54
C GLY A 7 -0.36 7.13 9.73
N MET A 8 -0.32 6.85 8.42
CA MET A 8 0.80 7.10 7.50
C MET A 8 2.12 6.39 7.83
N CYS A 9 2.18 5.56 8.88
CA CYS A 9 3.32 4.68 9.14
C CYS A 9 3.60 3.82 7.90
N TYR A 10 4.84 3.83 7.43
CA TYR A 10 5.27 3.09 6.26
C TYR A 10 6.26 2.01 6.66
N ILE A 11 5.74 0.81 6.92
CA ILE A 11 6.49 -0.39 7.25
C ILE A 11 6.06 -1.47 6.26
N ARG A 12 7.02 -2.15 5.66
CA ARG A 12 6.80 -3.23 4.70
C ARG A 12 6.57 -4.57 5.42
N GLY A 13 6.15 -5.57 4.65
CA GLY A 13 6.08 -6.95 5.17
C GLY A 13 7.45 -7.41 5.65
N ASN A 14 7.47 -8.18 6.73
CA ASN A 14 8.69 -8.83 7.18
C ASN A 14 9.13 -9.87 6.15
N ALA A 15 10.43 -10.05 5.96
CA ALA A 15 10.94 -11.02 5.01
C ALA A 15 10.45 -12.44 5.33
N LEU A 16 10.45 -12.83 6.61
CA LEU A 16 9.99 -14.15 7.04
C LEU A 16 8.49 -14.35 6.79
N ASP A 17 7.66 -13.31 6.91
CA ASP A 17 6.22 -13.41 6.61
C ASP A 17 5.98 -13.73 5.14
N LEU A 18 6.71 -13.05 4.23
CA LEU A 18 6.61 -13.25 2.78
C LEU A 18 7.24 -14.58 2.34
N ASP A 19 8.39 -14.94 2.91
CA ASP A 19 9.03 -16.23 2.62
C ASP A 19 8.20 -17.41 3.11
N ASN A 20 7.44 -17.23 4.20
CA ASN A 20 6.44 -18.20 4.65
C ASN A 20 5.27 -18.29 3.67
N TRP A 21 4.78 -17.16 3.11
CA TRP A 21 3.77 -17.22 2.03
C TRP A 21 4.27 -17.99 0.83
N ALA A 22 5.54 -17.85 0.47
CA ALA A 22 6.13 -18.56 -0.66
C ALA A 22 6.21 -20.09 -0.48
N GLN A 23 5.96 -20.60 0.73
CA GLN A 23 5.83 -22.05 0.98
C GLN A 23 4.44 -22.59 0.63
N GLU A 24 3.44 -21.72 0.46
CA GLU A 24 2.07 -22.13 0.16
C GLU A 24 1.90 -22.39 -1.36
N PRO A 25 1.23 -23.48 -1.76
CA PRO A 25 1.00 -23.78 -3.16
C PRO A 25 0.29 -22.64 -3.92
N GLY A 26 0.88 -22.20 -5.03
CA GLY A 26 0.40 -21.09 -5.85
C GLY A 26 0.90 -19.71 -5.43
N LEU A 27 1.68 -19.61 -4.36
CA LEU A 27 2.30 -18.37 -3.89
C LEU A 27 3.83 -18.39 -3.99
N GLU A 28 4.41 -19.32 -4.77
CA GLU A 28 5.86 -19.57 -4.80
C GLU A 28 6.70 -18.33 -5.17
N ASN A 29 6.12 -17.40 -5.92
CA ASN A 29 6.75 -16.13 -6.32
C ASN A 29 6.36 -14.94 -5.42
N TRP A 30 6.01 -15.19 -4.15
CA TRP A 30 5.70 -14.17 -3.14
C TRP A 30 6.77 -14.06 -2.06
N SER A 31 7.98 -14.55 -2.30
CA SER A 31 9.11 -14.35 -1.37
C SER A 31 9.41 -12.86 -1.20
N TYR A 32 10.16 -12.51 -0.16
CA TYR A 32 10.59 -11.12 0.01
C TYR A 32 11.34 -10.60 -1.22
N LEU A 33 12.21 -11.43 -1.81
CA LEU A 33 12.99 -11.07 -2.98
C LEU A 33 12.12 -10.84 -4.23
N ASP A 34 11.04 -11.58 -4.39
CA ASP A 34 10.09 -11.38 -5.49
C ASP A 34 9.27 -10.09 -5.31
N CYS A 35 8.96 -9.75 -4.05
CA CYS A 35 8.21 -8.55 -3.71
C CYS A 35 9.05 -7.27 -3.71
N LEU A 36 10.36 -7.38 -3.46
CA LEU A 36 11.26 -6.24 -3.29
C LEU A 36 11.25 -5.25 -4.49
N PRO A 37 11.29 -5.69 -5.76
CA PRO A 37 11.17 -4.79 -6.91
C PRO A 37 9.87 -3.97 -6.90
N TYR A 38 8.77 -4.54 -6.39
CA TYR A 38 7.48 -3.85 -6.31
C TYR A 38 7.43 -2.86 -5.15
N TYR A 39 8.02 -3.20 -4.00
CA TYR A 39 8.20 -2.24 -2.91
C TYR A 39 9.01 -1.03 -3.37
N ARG A 40 10.15 -1.26 -4.03
CA ARG A 40 10.97 -0.20 -4.62
C ARG A 40 10.17 0.62 -5.64
N LYS A 41 9.48 -0.03 -6.57
CA LYS A 41 8.70 0.65 -7.60
C LYS A 41 7.56 1.53 -7.04
N ALA A 42 7.05 1.22 -5.85
CA ALA A 42 5.91 1.93 -5.27
C ALA A 42 6.28 3.31 -4.70
N GLU A 43 7.53 3.52 -4.31
CA GLU A 43 7.92 4.65 -3.48
C GLU A 43 8.97 5.59 -4.11
N THR A 44 8.95 6.83 -3.63
CA THR A 44 10.07 7.77 -3.72
C THR A 44 10.47 8.16 -2.30
N ARG A 45 11.60 7.63 -1.81
CA ARG A 45 12.11 7.94 -0.47
C ARG A 45 12.94 9.22 -0.47
N ASP A 46 12.71 10.08 0.52
CA ASP A 46 13.34 11.41 0.62
C ASP A 46 14.85 11.40 0.90
N VAL A 47 15.39 10.31 1.45
CA VAL A 47 16.83 10.12 1.67
C VAL A 47 17.55 9.44 0.49
N GLY A 48 16.82 9.14 -0.59
CA GLY A 48 17.35 8.50 -1.80
C GLY A 48 17.07 7.00 -1.87
N GLU A 49 17.32 6.45 -3.05
CA GLU A 49 17.23 5.01 -3.32
C GLU A 49 18.46 4.24 -2.82
N ASN A 50 18.28 2.96 -2.56
CA ASN A 50 19.34 2.02 -2.21
C ASN A 50 18.89 0.60 -2.61
N ASP A 51 19.56 -0.46 -2.15
CA ASP A 51 19.18 -1.84 -2.47
C ASP A 51 17.74 -2.20 -2.08
N TYR A 52 17.19 -1.53 -1.07
CA TYR A 52 15.85 -1.77 -0.52
C TYR A 52 14.82 -0.74 -0.98
N HIS A 53 15.24 0.49 -1.30
CA HIS A 53 14.34 1.63 -1.49
C HIS A 53 14.28 2.14 -2.92
N GLY A 54 13.14 2.69 -3.30
CA GLY A 54 12.90 3.32 -4.61
C GLY A 54 13.08 4.82 -4.61
N GLY A 55 13.43 5.36 -5.78
CA GLY A 55 13.64 6.81 -6.00
C GLY A 55 12.58 7.50 -6.86
N ASP A 56 11.80 6.74 -7.65
CA ASP A 56 10.93 7.30 -8.70
C ASP A 56 9.47 6.84 -8.61
N GLY A 57 9.13 6.11 -7.55
CA GLY A 57 7.79 5.57 -7.36
C GLY A 57 6.75 6.64 -7.00
N PRO A 58 5.47 6.39 -7.30
CA PRO A 58 4.41 7.40 -7.19
C PRO A 58 4.08 7.85 -5.76
N VAL A 59 4.46 7.10 -4.73
CA VAL A 59 4.16 7.42 -3.33
C VAL A 59 5.38 8.03 -2.65
N SER A 60 5.28 9.30 -2.24
CA SER A 60 6.35 9.94 -1.45
C SER A 60 6.45 9.33 -0.05
N VAL A 61 7.68 9.00 0.33
CA VAL A 61 8.05 8.47 1.65
C VAL A 61 9.06 9.41 2.28
N THR A 62 8.77 9.85 3.50
CA THR A 62 9.64 10.74 4.28
C THR A 62 10.14 10.03 5.53
N THR A 63 11.45 9.93 5.69
CA THR A 63 12.10 9.43 6.89
C THR A 63 12.09 10.50 7.99
N SER A 64 11.74 10.11 9.22
CA SER A 64 11.79 11.01 10.37
C SER A 64 13.20 11.52 10.61
N LYS A 65 13.37 12.83 10.79
CA LYS A 65 14.68 13.45 11.02
C LYS A 65 15.03 13.47 12.52
N PRO A 66 16.32 13.38 12.89
CA PRO A 66 16.76 13.54 14.27
C PRO A 66 16.33 14.89 14.86
N GLY A 67 16.15 14.95 16.18
CA GLY A 67 15.89 16.21 16.89
C GLY A 67 14.49 16.79 16.74
N VAL A 68 13.58 16.13 16.00
CA VAL A 68 12.18 16.58 15.85
C VAL A 68 11.39 16.46 17.15
N ASN A 69 11.63 15.40 17.93
CA ASN A 69 11.01 15.19 19.23
C ASN A 69 11.98 14.40 20.14
N PRO A 70 12.40 14.96 21.29
CA PRO A 70 13.33 14.28 22.20
C PRO A 70 12.80 12.94 22.72
N LEU A 71 11.48 12.74 22.75
CA LEU A 71 10.88 11.47 23.18
C LEU A 71 11.16 10.32 22.21
N PHE A 72 11.35 10.59 20.91
CA PHE A 72 11.68 9.52 19.96
C PHE A 72 13.10 9.00 20.16
N GLU A 73 14.07 9.88 20.35
CA GLU A 73 15.44 9.46 20.66
C GLU A 73 15.51 8.74 22.01
N ALA A 74 14.77 9.23 23.02
CA ALA A 74 14.67 8.56 24.31
C ALA A 74 14.06 7.15 24.19
N MET A 75 13.05 6.96 23.33
CA MET A 75 12.46 5.64 23.06
C MET A 75 13.45 4.71 22.35
N ILE A 76 14.20 5.22 21.35
CA ILE A 76 15.22 4.43 20.66
C ILE A 76 16.31 3.98 21.63
N GLU A 77 16.81 4.91 22.45
CA GLU A 77 17.83 4.63 23.45
C GLU A 77 17.35 3.62 24.51
N ALA A 78 16.11 3.74 24.99
CA ALA A 78 15.53 2.77 25.91
C ALA A 78 15.45 1.36 25.29
N GLY A 79 15.13 1.24 24.00
CA GLY A 79 15.14 -0.02 23.27
C GLY A 79 16.54 -0.64 23.22
N VAL A 80 17.56 0.17 22.97
CA VAL A 80 18.97 -0.26 22.99
C VAL A 80 19.39 -0.73 24.38
N GLN A 81 19.02 0.01 25.43
CA GLN A 81 19.29 -0.38 26.82
C GLN A 81 18.60 -1.67 27.23
N ALA A 82 17.43 -1.96 26.65
CA ALA A 82 16.73 -3.23 26.82
C ALA A 82 17.36 -4.40 26.02
N GLY A 83 18.42 -4.15 25.26
CA GLY A 83 19.17 -5.16 24.50
C GLY A 83 18.76 -5.31 23.04
N TYR A 84 17.88 -4.45 22.52
CA TYR A 84 17.49 -4.48 21.11
C TYR A 84 18.48 -3.70 20.24
N PRO A 85 18.66 -4.10 18.97
CA PRO A 85 19.53 -3.37 18.06
C PRO A 85 18.95 -2.00 17.71
N ARG A 86 19.84 -1.02 17.49
CA ARG A 86 19.52 0.22 16.79
C ARG A 86 19.49 -0.06 15.29
N THR A 87 18.53 0.52 14.58
CA THR A 87 18.48 0.49 13.10
C THR A 87 18.32 1.90 12.56
N ASP A 88 18.93 2.16 11.42
CA ASP A 88 18.72 3.41 10.67
C ASP A 88 17.62 3.26 9.61
N ASP A 89 17.12 2.03 9.41
CA ASP A 89 16.16 1.70 8.36
C ASP A 89 15.29 0.49 8.75
N LEU A 90 14.06 0.75 9.17
CA LEU A 90 13.08 -0.29 9.51
C LEU A 90 12.59 -1.10 8.30
N ASN A 91 12.91 -0.67 7.07
CA ASN A 91 12.54 -1.35 5.82
C ASN A 91 13.77 -1.87 5.05
N GLY A 92 14.97 -1.74 5.64
CA GLY A 92 16.24 -2.14 5.06
C GLY A 92 16.65 -3.57 5.42
N TYR A 93 17.96 -3.81 5.50
CA TYR A 93 18.56 -5.12 5.77
C TYR A 93 18.01 -5.81 7.03
N GLN A 94 17.74 -5.02 8.08
CA GLN A 94 17.24 -5.53 9.36
C GLN A 94 16.05 -4.70 9.85
N GLN A 95 14.87 -5.31 9.83
CA GLN A 95 13.63 -4.69 10.32
C GLN A 95 13.54 -4.70 11.86
N GLU A 96 14.07 -5.73 12.53
CA GLU A 96 14.09 -5.77 13.99
C GLU A 96 15.02 -4.68 14.55
N GLY A 97 14.50 -3.87 15.46
CA GLY A 97 15.26 -2.86 16.18
C GLY A 97 14.49 -1.58 16.39
N PHE A 98 15.21 -0.58 16.92
CA PHE A 98 14.67 0.75 17.19
C PHE A 98 15.37 1.78 16.30
N GLY A 99 14.58 2.58 15.59
CA GLY A 99 15.07 3.48 14.55
C GLY A 99 14.05 4.50 14.06
N PRO A 100 14.44 5.39 13.13
CA PRO A 100 13.51 6.32 12.52
C PRO A 100 12.45 5.57 11.70
N MET A 101 11.19 6.00 11.83
CA MET A 101 10.08 5.44 11.07
C MET A 101 9.77 6.27 9.84
N ASP A 102 9.72 5.59 8.69
CA ASP A 102 9.27 6.15 7.42
C ASP A 102 7.75 6.40 7.44
N ARG A 103 7.34 7.46 6.73
CA ARG A 103 5.94 7.86 6.62
C ARG A 103 5.56 8.18 5.19
N THR A 104 4.35 7.83 4.78
CA THR A 104 3.77 8.21 3.47
C THR A 104 3.37 9.70 3.46
N VAL A 105 4.36 10.58 3.35
CA VAL A 105 4.25 12.04 3.45
C VAL A 105 5.08 12.66 2.32
N THR A 106 4.56 13.72 1.69
CA THR A 106 5.27 14.49 0.65
C THR A 106 6.32 15.41 1.28
N PRO A 107 7.29 15.93 0.51
CA PRO A 107 8.30 16.84 1.04
C PRO A 107 7.71 18.13 1.69
N GLN A 108 6.47 18.49 1.35
CA GLN A 108 5.73 19.63 1.93
C GLN A 108 4.88 19.24 3.14
N GLY A 109 5.10 18.06 3.75
CA GLY A 109 4.40 17.63 4.95
C GLY A 109 2.94 17.19 4.72
N ARG A 110 2.54 16.91 3.47
CA ARG A 110 1.17 16.46 3.16
C ARG A 110 1.09 14.94 3.11
N ARG A 111 -0.05 14.36 3.49
CA ARG A 111 -0.34 12.93 3.27
C ARG A 111 -0.12 12.53 1.81
N ALA A 112 0.64 11.46 1.59
CA ALA A 112 0.82 10.81 0.29
C ALA A 112 -0.11 9.59 0.20
N SER A 113 -1.36 9.79 -0.23
CA SER A 113 -2.32 8.70 -0.40
C SER A 113 -2.12 7.97 -1.73
N THR A 114 -2.59 6.73 -1.83
CA THR A 114 -2.58 5.96 -3.08
C THR A 114 -3.39 6.64 -4.19
N ALA A 115 -4.46 7.37 -3.86
CA ALA A 115 -5.21 8.16 -4.82
C ALA A 115 -4.35 9.28 -5.44
N ARG A 116 -3.57 10.00 -4.62
CA ARG A 116 -2.66 11.05 -5.11
C ARG A 116 -1.47 10.47 -5.88
N GLY A 117 -0.89 9.37 -5.39
CA GLY A 117 0.25 8.72 -6.03
C GLY A 117 -0.13 8.10 -7.37
N TYR A 118 -1.21 7.33 -7.45
CA TYR A 118 -1.54 6.56 -8.65
C TYR A 118 -2.66 7.17 -9.49
N LEU A 119 -3.81 7.47 -8.87
CA LEU A 119 -5.01 7.87 -9.62
C LEU A 119 -4.91 9.30 -10.15
N ASP A 120 -4.43 10.27 -9.37
CA ASP A 120 -4.29 11.64 -9.84
C ASP A 120 -3.33 11.76 -11.03
N GLN A 121 -2.31 10.89 -11.10
CA GLN A 121 -1.38 10.82 -12.22
C GLN A 121 -2.00 10.14 -13.46
N ALA A 122 -2.92 9.19 -13.26
CA ALA A 122 -3.49 8.38 -14.34
C ALA A 122 -4.86 8.87 -14.84
N LYS A 123 -5.59 9.68 -14.08
CA LYS A 123 -7.00 10.04 -14.34
C LYS A 123 -7.28 10.78 -15.65
N SER A 124 -6.25 11.39 -16.25
CA SER A 124 -6.37 12.06 -17.55
C SER A 124 -6.27 11.10 -18.74
N ARG A 125 -5.88 9.83 -18.52
CA ARG A 125 -5.72 8.85 -19.58
C ARG A 125 -7.10 8.49 -20.17
N PRO A 126 -7.25 8.48 -21.51
CA PRO A 126 -8.54 8.25 -22.15
C PRO A 126 -9.09 6.83 -21.95
N ASN A 127 -8.24 5.88 -21.56
CA ASN A 127 -8.60 4.50 -21.30
C ASN A 127 -8.89 4.20 -19.81
N LEU A 128 -8.98 5.22 -18.96
CA LEU A 128 -9.35 5.08 -17.56
C LEU A 128 -10.66 5.83 -17.29
N THR A 129 -11.67 5.12 -16.80
CA THR A 129 -12.91 5.71 -16.29
C THR A 129 -13.00 5.48 -14.79
N ILE A 130 -13.23 6.55 -14.03
CA ILE A 130 -13.41 6.49 -12.57
C ILE A 130 -14.87 6.87 -12.27
N ARG A 131 -15.61 5.96 -11.64
CA ARG A 131 -16.94 6.23 -11.08
C ARG A 131 -16.82 6.40 -9.58
N THR A 132 -17.24 7.55 -9.06
CA THR A 132 -17.28 7.83 -7.60
C THR A 132 -18.70 7.67 -7.09
N HIS A 133 -18.87 7.40 -5.79
CA HIS A 133 -20.19 7.13 -5.18
C HIS A 133 -20.91 5.93 -5.82
N ALA A 134 -20.16 5.00 -6.42
CA ALA A 134 -20.64 3.77 -7.00
C ALA A 134 -20.36 2.62 -6.02
N MET A 135 -21.38 2.15 -5.31
CA MET A 135 -21.27 1.02 -4.38
C MET A 135 -21.58 -0.28 -5.11
N THR A 136 -20.56 -1.10 -5.36
CA THR A 136 -20.72 -2.42 -5.98
C THR A 136 -21.60 -3.31 -5.10
N ASP A 137 -22.63 -3.90 -5.71
CA ASP A 137 -23.54 -4.81 -5.04
C ASP A 137 -23.07 -6.26 -5.20
N HIS A 138 -22.92 -6.72 -6.44
CA HIS A 138 -22.47 -8.08 -6.75
C HIS A 138 -21.75 -8.19 -8.11
N ILE A 139 -21.03 -9.30 -8.30
CA ILE A 139 -20.43 -9.70 -9.58
C ILE A 139 -21.46 -10.47 -10.42
N ILE A 140 -21.52 -10.16 -11.70
CA ILE A 140 -22.38 -10.85 -12.66
C ILE A 140 -21.60 -11.99 -13.30
N PHE A 141 -22.19 -13.18 -13.33
CA PHE A 141 -21.58 -14.38 -13.89
C PHE A 141 -22.32 -14.91 -15.12
N ASP A 142 -21.55 -15.45 -16.07
CA ASP A 142 -22.00 -16.38 -17.09
C ASP A 142 -21.37 -17.76 -16.81
N GLY A 143 -22.16 -18.66 -16.25
CA GLY A 143 -21.66 -19.93 -15.70
C GLY A 143 -20.61 -19.68 -14.61
N LYS A 144 -19.36 -20.07 -14.89
CA LYS A 144 -18.22 -19.89 -13.97
C LYS A 144 -17.36 -18.65 -14.27
N ARG A 145 -17.75 -17.84 -15.25
CA ARG A 145 -16.98 -16.67 -15.69
C ARG A 145 -17.62 -15.39 -15.17
N ALA A 146 -16.85 -14.56 -14.48
CA ALA A 146 -17.25 -13.19 -14.18
C ALA A 146 -17.30 -12.36 -15.47
N VAL A 147 -18.43 -11.71 -15.73
CA VAL A 147 -18.69 -10.96 -16.99
C VAL A 147 -19.06 -9.50 -16.75
N GLY A 148 -19.18 -9.06 -15.50
CA GLY A 148 -19.52 -7.68 -15.18
C GLY A 148 -19.79 -7.46 -13.70
N VAL A 149 -20.24 -6.25 -13.38
CA VAL A 149 -20.65 -5.85 -12.02
C VAL A 149 -21.91 -5.00 -12.08
N GLU A 150 -22.73 -5.09 -11.05
CA GLU A 150 -23.82 -4.15 -10.77
C GLU A 150 -23.47 -3.29 -9.55
N TRP A 151 -23.90 -2.04 -9.56
CA TRP A 151 -23.69 -1.10 -8.46
C TRP A 151 -24.85 -0.12 -8.33
N LEU A 152 -24.98 0.48 -7.14
CA LEU A 152 -25.85 1.62 -6.88
C LEU A 152 -25.02 2.91 -6.91
N GLU A 153 -25.52 3.96 -7.54
CA GLU A 153 -24.82 5.25 -7.68
C GLU A 153 -25.50 6.36 -6.88
N GLY A 154 -24.76 6.97 -5.96
CA GLY A 154 -25.28 7.99 -5.04
C GLY A 154 -26.45 7.45 -4.21
N ASP A 155 -27.57 8.14 -4.25
CA ASP A 155 -28.81 7.76 -3.56
C ASP A 155 -29.77 6.94 -4.46
N SER A 156 -29.33 6.55 -5.66
CA SER A 156 -30.15 5.75 -6.58
C SER A 156 -30.40 4.36 -6.03
N THR A 157 -31.65 3.91 -6.09
CA THR A 157 -32.05 2.52 -5.83
C THR A 157 -32.11 1.67 -7.10
N ILE A 158 -31.89 2.27 -8.26
CA ILE A 158 -31.86 1.57 -9.56
C ILE A 158 -30.40 1.16 -9.83
N PRO A 159 -30.10 -0.14 -9.96
CA PRO A 159 -28.75 -0.61 -10.27
C PRO A 159 -28.28 -0.15 -11.65
N THR A 160 -27.01 0.22 -11.72
CA THR A 160 -26.28 0.42 -12.97
C THR A 160 -25.35 -0.77 -13.19
N ARG A 161 -25.08 -1.11 -14.45
CA ARG A 161 -24.28 -2.27 -14.83
C ARG A 161 -23.15 -1.91 -15.80
N ALA A 162 -22.03 -2.62 -15.69
CA ALA A 162 -20.97 -2.65 -16.68
C ALA A 162 -20.53 -4.09 -16.96
N THR A 163 -20.13 -4.37 -18.19
CA THR A 163 -19.57 -5.66 -18.60
C THR A 163 -18.04 -5.60 -18.65
N ALA A 164 -17.41 -6.74 -18.42
CA ALA A 164 -15.96 -6.91 -18.43
C ALA A 164 -15.54 -7.88 -19.54
N ASN A 165 -14.71 -7.41 -20.47
CA ASN A 165 -14.21 -8.25 -21.57
C ASN A 165 -13.17 -9.29 -21.11
N LYS A 166 -12.44 -8.99 -20.03
CA LYS A 166 -11.37 -9.85 -19.51
C LYS A 166 -11.69 -10.35 -18.10
N GLU A 167 -11.62 -9.44 -17.12
CA GLU A 167 -11.63 -9.77 -15.70
C GLU A 167 -12.41 -8.74 -14.90
N VAL A 168 -12.92 -9.18 -13.76
CA VAL A 168 -13.43 -8.31 -12.69
C VAL A 168 -12.45 -8.43 -11.52
N LEU A 169 -11.90 -7.30 -11.08
CA LEU A 169 -10.93 -7.25 -9.98
C LEU A 169 -11.58 -6.62 -8.75
N LEU A 170 -11.79 -7.40 -7.69
CA LEU A 170 -12.31 -6.89 -6.42
C LEU A 170 -11.20 -6.25 -5.59
N CYS A 171 -11.37 -4.95 -5.32
CA CYS A 171 -10.45 -4.14 -4.53
C CYS A 171 -11.18 -3.37 -3.42
N ALA A 172 -12.29 -3.92 -2.90
CA ALA A 172 -13.15 -3.27 -1.91
C ALA A 172 -12.59 -3.35 -0.47
N GLY A 173 -11.44 -3.99 -0.28
CA GLY A 173 -10.78 -4.19 1.02
C GLY A 173 -11.22 -5.49 1.70
N ALA A 174 -10.55 -5.85 2.80
CA ALA A 174 -10.66 -7.16 3.44
C ALA A 174 -12.07 -7.51 3.98
N ILE A 175 -12.91 -6.50 4.25
CA ILE A 175 -14.27 -6.71 4.77
C ILE A 175 -15.30 -6.74 3.65
N ALA A 176 -15.28 -5.75 2.74
CA ALA A 176 -16.29 -5.63 1.71
C ALA A 176 -16.06 -6.59 0.53
N SER A 177 -14.82 -6.93 0.20
CA SER A 177 -14.55 -7.84 -0.93
C SER A 177 -15.16 -9.23 -0.75
N PRO A 178 -15.08 -9.91 0.43
CA PRO A 178 -15.74 -11.21 0.60
C PRO A 178 -17.27 -11.14 0.72
N GLN A 179 -17.84 -9.94 0.95
CA GLN A 179 -19.29 -9.73 1.00
C GLN A 179 -19.92 -9.60 -0.39
N ILE A 180 -19.13 -9.14 -1.37
CA ILE A 180 -19.49 -8.96 -2.79
C ILE A 180 -19.26 -10.27 -3.54
#